data_AF-A0A1Y1LP44-F1
#
_entry.id   AF-A0A1Y1LP44-F1
#
_cell.length_a   1.000
_cell.length_b   1.000
_cell.length_c   1.000
_cell.angle_alpha   90.00
_cell.angle_beta   90.00
_cell.angle_gamma   90.00
#
_symmetry.space_group_name_H-M   'P 1'
#
loop_
_entity.id
_entity.type
_entity.pdbx_description
1 polymer ?
#
loop_
_entity_poly.entity_id
_entity_poly.type
_entity_poly.pdbx_seq_one_letter_code
_entity_poly.pdbx_strand_id
1 'polypeptide(L)'
;EDNQVYEGEWVDDKLVDEGTVAISFPTGVKFRGVITKDKYSGPGIYSFDNLMEISCAFMDNKPTGRITLFDLEGKMWTGIAQEDHAVLLRENVFFVNINETEGMGKLKSSHEDKEFERRKAQMRASGTASERKSDVFAKSTKTRYDIDFKESKWYQRYLRYQTMVEAIASKSRQNLELTA
;
A
#
# COMPACT_ATOMS: atom_id res chain seq x y z
N GLU A 1 -42.72 -0.26 3.31
CA GLU A 1 -42.24 -1.42 2.53
C GLU A 1 -40.73 -1.28 2.42
N ASP A 2 -40.00 -2.23 3.00
CA ASP A 2 -38.55 -2.27 2.87
C ASP A 2 -38.22 -2.82 1.48
N ASN A 3 -38.13 -1.94 0.48
CA ASN A 3 -37.73 -2.27 -0.91
C ASN A 3 -36.24 -2.62 -1.02
N GLN A 4 -35.74 -3.45 -0.10
CA GLN A 4 -34.38 -3.95 -0.11
C GLN A 4 -34.27 -5.10 -1.11
N VAL A 5 -33.27 -5.04 -1.98
CA VAL A 5 -33.03 -6.08 -2.99
C VAL A 5 -31.82 -6.90 -2.55
N TYR A 6 -32.00 -8.21 -2.46
CA TYR A 6 -30.97 -9.17 -2.09
C TYR A 6 -30.64 -10.04 -3.30
N GLU A 7 -29.37 -10.05 -3.69
CA GLU A 7 -28.82 -10.87 -4.77
C GLU A 7 -27.78 -11.81 -4.18
N GLY A 8 -27.84 -13.10 -4.51
CA GLY A 8 -26.94 -14.11 -3.97
C GLY A 8 -27.41 -15.52 -4.30
N GLU A 9 -26.78 -16.51 -3.68
CA GLU A 9 -27.24 -17.90 -3.75
C GLU A 9 -28.42 -18.11 -2.78
N TRP A 10 -29.45 -18.80 -3.25
CA TRP A 10 -30.68 -19.07 -2.49
C TRP A 10 -30.96 -20.57 -2.44
N VAL A 11 -31.31 -21.09 -1.26
CA VAL A 11 -31.75 -22.48 -1.03
C VAL A 11 -32.95 -22.43 -0.08
N ASP A 12 -34.06 -23.08 -0.44
CA ASP A 12 -35.30 -23.15 0.36
C ASP A 12 -35.80 -21.78 0.84
N ASP A 13 -35.86 -20.80 -0.08
CA ASP A 13 -36.25 -19.40 0.18
C ASP A 13 -35.38 -18.68 1.23
N LYS A 14 -34.17 -19.18 1.47
CA LYS A 14 -33.16 -18.57 2.35
C LYS A 14 -31.90 -18.27 1.58
N LEU A 15 -31.31 -17.12 1.88
CA LEU A 15 -29.99 -16.75 1.40
C LEU A 15 -28.98 -17.73 2.00
N VAL A 16 -28.07 -18.24 1.17
CA VAL A 16 -27.03 -19.17 1.63
C VAL A 16 -26.11 -18.47 2.62
N ASP A 17 -26.00 -19.05 3.80
CA ASP A 17 -25.09 -18.57 4.85
C ASP A 17 -23.64 -18.75 4.40
N GLU A 18 -22.78 -17.79 4.74
CA GLU A 18 -21.38 -17.69 4.28
C GLU A 18 -21.20 -17.48 2.77
N GLY A 19 -22.29 -17.26 2.03
CA GLY A 19 -22.27 -16.89 0.61
C GLY A 19 -21.84 -15.45 0.36
N THR A 20 -21.36 -15.17 -0.86
CA THR A 20 -21.18 -13.78 -1.32
C THR A 20 -22.52 -13.23 -1.81
N VAL A 21 -22.91 -12.07 -1.29
CA VAL A 21 -24.22 -11.46 -1.51
C VAL A 21 -24.06 -10.01 -1.89
N ALA A 22 -25.01 -9.48 -2.64
CA ALA A 22 -25.15 -8.07 -2.92
C ALA A 22 -26.51 -7.57 -2.44
N ILE A 23 -26.51 -6.53 -1.61
CA ILE A 23 -27.72 -5.92 -1.04
C ILE A 23 -27.82 -4.49 -1.55
N SER A 24 -28.97 -4.11 -2.07
CA SER A 24 -29.28 -2.73 -2.43
C SER A 24 -30.40 -2.21 -1.53
N PHE A 25 -30.14 -1.08 -0.87
CA PHE A 25 -31.10 -0.41 0.00
C PHE A 25 -31.83 0.71 -0.76
N PRO A 26 -33.09 1.01 -0.45
CA PRO A 26 -33.83 2.14 -1.03
C PRO A 26 -33.15 3.49 -0.82
N THR A 27 -32.30 3.60 0.21
CA THR A 27 -31.51 4.77 0.51
C THR A 27 -30.39 5.03 -0.51
N GLY A 28 -30.16 4.13 -1.46
CA GLY A 28 -29.07 4.19 -2.45
C GLY A 28 -27.76 3.55 -1.97
N VAL A 29 -27.72 3.13 -0.71
CA VAL A 29 -26.63 2.34 -0.13
C VAL A 29 -26.60 0.94 -0.74
N LYS A 30 -25.40 0.42 -0.98
CA LYS A 30 -25.19 -0.96 -1.42
C LYS A 30 -24.13 -1.65 -0.58
N PHE A 31 -24.34 -2.93 -0.32
CA PHE A 31 -23.34 -3.81 0.28
C PHE A 31 -23.03 -4.96 -0.67
N ARG A 32 -21.75 -5.35 -0.76
CA ARG A 32 -21.32 -6.58 -1.44
C ARG A 32 -20.28 -7.26 -0.58
N GLY A 33 -20.55 -8.48 -0.11
CA GLY A 33 -19.62 -9.17 0.78
C GLY A 33 -20.19 -10.49 1.26
N VAL A 34 -19.70 -10.99 2.39
CA VAL A 34 -20.18 -12.23 2.98
C VAL A 34 -21.18 -11.94 4.11
N ILE A 35 -22.26 -12.72 4.16
CA ILE A 35 -23.20 -12.73 5.29
C ILE A 35 -23.08 -14.05 6.02
N THR A 36 -23.03 -13.99 7.35
CA THR A 36 -23.09 -15.16 8.23
C THR A 36 -24.10 -14.87 9.34
N LYS A 37 -25.11 -15.73 9.52
CA LYS A 37 -26.20 -15.57 10.49
C LYS A 37 -26.88 -14.20 10.40
N ASP A 38 -27.25 -13.80 9.19
CA ASP A 38 -27.90 -12.51 8.89
C ASP A 38 -27.07 -11.26 9.25
N LYS A 39 -25.74 -11.41 9.38
CA LYS A 39 -24.82 -10.29 9.64
C LYS A 39 -23.67 -10.26 8.64
N TYR A 40 -23.19 -9.05 8.32
CA TYR A 40 -21.97 -8.87 7.54
C TYR A 40 -20.78 -9.48 8.29
N SER A 41 -20.05 -10.31 7.57
CA SER A 41 -18.91 -11.06 8.07
C SER A 41 -17.85 -11.13 6.98
N GLY A 42 -16.57 -11.17 7.35
CA GLY A 42 -15.48 -11.29 6.38
C GLY A 42 -15.34 -10.09 5.43
N PRO A 43 -14.66 -10.23 4.29
CA PRO A 43 -14.40 -9.12 3.38
C PRO A 43 -15.70 -8.60 2.74
N GLY A 44 -15.86 -7.28 2.71
CA GLY A 44 -17.00 -6.63 2.07
C GLY A 44 -16.70 -5.22 1.58
N ILE A 45 -17.54 -4.77 0.67
CA ILE A 45 -17.56 -3.42 0.09
C ILE A 45 -18.90 -2.80 0.44
N TYR A 46 -18.86 -1.62 1.05
CA TYR A 46 -20.03 -0.82 1.38
C TYR A 46 -19.96 0.48 0.57
N SER A 47 -21.00 0.76 -0.20
CA SER A 47 -21.08 1.90 -1.10
C SER A 47 -22.22 2.82 -0.70
N PHE A 48 -21.94 4.12 -0.65
CA PHE A 48 -22.96 5.17 -0.47
C PHE A 48 -23.25 5.80 -1.84
N ASP A 49 -24.47 5.59 -2.35
CA ASP A 49 -24.98 6.15 -3.61
C ASP A 49 -24.11 5.88 -4.86
N ASN A 50 -23.23 4.87 -4.82
CA ASN A 50 -22.18 4.62 -5.82
C ASN A 50 -21.15 5.76 -5.96
N LEU A 51 -21.08 6.64 -4.97
CA LEU A 51 -20.20 7.81 -4.95
C LEU A 51 -18.98 7.60 -4.07
N MET A 52 -19.17 6.88 -2.95
CA MET A 52 -18.14 6.63 -1.97
C MET A 52 -18.12 5.14 -1.63
N GLU A 53 -16.96 4.52 -1.72
CA GLU A 53 -16.80 3.08 -1.47
C GLU A 53 -15.85 2.84 -0.29
N ILE A 54 -16.28 1.97 0.62
CA ILE A 54 -15.54 1.50 1.77
C ILE A 54 -15.30 0.01 1.62
N SER A 55 -14.05 -0.40 1.53
CA SER A 55 -13.62 -1.80 1.53
C SER A 55 -12.98 -2.13 2.87
N CYS A 56 -13.53 -3.11 3.59
CA CYS A 56 -12.98 -3.59 4.85
C CYS A 56 -13.46 -5.01 5.17
N ALA A 57 -12.91 -5.60 6.23
CA ALA A 57 -13.47 -6.81 6.82
C ALA A 57 -14.60 -6.43 7.78
N PHE A 58 -15.64 -7.24 7.86
CA PHE A 58 -16.76 -7.08 8.77
C PHE A 58 -16.80 -8.20 9.80
N MET A 59 -17.23 -7.88 11.00
CA MET A 59 -17.56 -8.83 12.06
C MET A 59 -18.81 -8.31 12.78
N ASP A 60 -19.88 -9.12 12.78
CA ASP A 60 -21.15 -8.75 13.41
C ASP A 60 -21.69 -7.37 12.94
N ASN A 61 -21.72 -7.13 11.62
CA ASN A 61 -22.12 -5.85 11.00
C ASN A 61 -21.18 -4.66 11.25
N LYS A 62 -20.07 -4.84 11.96
CA LYS A 62 -19.10 -3.77 12.24
C LYS A 62 -17.87 -3.90 11.34
N PRO A 63 -17.37 -2.80 10.76
CA PRO A 63 -16.09 -2.81 10.07
C PRO A 63 -14.97 -3.12 11.07
N THR A 64 -13.98 -3.90 10.66
CA THR A 64 -12.87 -4.37 11.48
C THR A 64 -11.55 -4.33 10.70
N GLY A 65 -10.44 -4.21 11.43
CA GLY A 65 -9.11 -4.24 10.84
C GLY A 65 -8.84 -3.04 9.92
N ARG A 66 -8.23 -3.30 8.76
CA ARG A 66 -7.84 -2.25 7.82
C ARG A 66 -9.03 -1.82 6.97
N ILE A 67 -9.27 -0.52 6.91
CA ILE A 67 -10.28 0.11 6.08
C ILE A 67 -9.60 0.83 4.92
N THR A 68 -10.14 0.66 3.72
CA THR A 68 -9.81 1.46 2.54
C THR A 68 -11.06 2.19 2.08
N LEU A 69 -10.94 3.47 1.80
CA LEU A 69 -12.05 4.33 1.40
C LEU A 69 -11.63 5.17 0.19
N PHE A 70 -12.50 5.26 -0.80
CA PHE A 70 -12.35 6.16 -1.93
C PHE A 70 -13.32 7.33 -1.79
N ASP A 71 -12.80 8.56 -1.82
CA ASP A 71 -13.64 9.76 -1.79
C ASP A 71 -14.23 10.08 -3.19
N LEU A 72 -15.07 11.11 -3.25
CA LEU A 72 -15.75 11.56 -4.48
C LEU A 72 -14.79 11.96 -5.61
N GLU A 73 -13.54 12.28 -5.27
CA GLU A 73 -12.50 12.65 -6.24
C GLU A 73 -11.63 11.43 -6.62
N GLY A 74 -11.98 10.23 -6.14
CA GLY A 74 -11.23 8.99 -6.35
C GLY A 74 -9.96 8.88 -5.51
N LYS A 75 -9.76 9.73 -4.51
CA LYS A 75 -8.56 9.67 -3.66
C LYS A 75 -8.72 8.58 -2.60
N MET A 76 -7.64 7.82 -2.41
CA MET A 76 -7.62 6.73 -1.45
C MET A 76 -7.28 7.22 -0.04
N TRP A 77 -8.04 6.71 0.91
CA TRP A 77 -7.86 6.88 2.35
C TRP A 77 -7.72 5.50 2.98
N THR A 78 -6.75 5.35 3.87
CA THR A 78 -6.53 4.09 4.59
C THR A 78 -6.56 4.33 6.08
N GLY A 79 -7.16 3.42 6.83
CA GLY A 79 -7.21 3.52 8.28
C GLY A 79 -7.37 2.17 8.95
N ILE A 80 -7.50 2.22 10.27
CA ILE A 80 -7.78 1.06 11.12
C ILE A 80 -9.10 1.32 11.82
N ALA A 81 -10.02 0.36 11.72
CA ALA A 81 -11.27 0.33 12.44
C ALA A 81 -11.00 0.12 13.95
N GLN A 82 -11.59 0.96 14.77
CA GLN A 82 -11.70 0.79 16.22
C GLN A 82 -13.14 0.40 16.57
N GLU A 83 -13.46 0.28 17.87
CA GLU A 83 -14.75 -0.26 18.32
C GLU A 83 -15.97 0.58 17.88
N ASP A 84 -15.80 1.90 17.79
CA ASP A 84 -16.84 2.89 17.51
C ASP A 84 -16.50 3.84 16.34
N HIS A 85 -15.23 4.01 15.99
CA HIS A 85 -14.79 4.92 14.94
C HIS A 85 -13.61 4.36 14.14
N ALA A 86 -13.23 5.04 13.06
CA ALA A 86 -12.03 4.75 12.29
C ALA A 86 -11.24 6.04 12.05
N VAL A 87 -9.92 5.98 12.24
CA VAL A 87 -9.02 7.06 11.85
C VAL A 87 -8.51 6.76 10.44
N LEU A 88 -9.00 7.55 9.48
CA LEU A 88 -8.59 7.46 8.08
C LEU A 88 -7.47 8.48 7.80
N LEU A 89 -6.39 8.01 7.21
CA LEU A 89 -5.27 8.82 6.75
C LEU A 89 -5.25 8.81 5.22
N ARG A 90 -5.10 9.99 4.62
CA ARG A 90 -4.95 10.11 3.18
C ARG A 90 -3.66 9.42 2.75
N GLU A 91 -3.72 8.68 1.64
CA GLU A 91 -2.52 8.15 1.01
C GLU A 91 -1.58 9.31 0.66
N ASN A 92 -0.29 9.15 0.98
CA ASN A 92 0.66 10.21 0.79
C ASN A 92 0.90 10.44 -0.73
N VAL A 93 0.49 11.63 -1.19
CA VAL A 93 0.52 12.07 -2.59
C VAL A 93 1.92 12.02 -3.21
N PHE A 94 2.99 12.10 -2.40
CA PHE A 94 4.37 11.97 -2.88
C PHE A 94 4.70 10.56 -3.38
N PHE A 95 3.88 9.54 -3.08
CA PHE A 95 4.06 8.18 -3.60
C PHE A 95 3.40 7.95 -4.97
N VAL A 96 2.46 8.81 -5.37
CA VAL A 96 1.77 8.69 -6.68
C VAL A 96 2.63 9.28 -7.80
N ASN A 97 3.43 10.31 -7.50
CA ASN A 97 4.27 11.03 -8.46
C ASN A 97 5.76 10.88 -8.12
N ILE A 98 6.24 9.64 -8.00
CA ILE A 98 7.67 9.37 -7.79
C ILE A 98 8.37 9.61 -9.11
N ASN A 99 9.29 10.58 -9.16
CA ASN A 99 10.16 10.73 -10.32
C ASN A 99 11.17 9.57 -10.37
N GLU A 100 11.63 9.24 -11.58
CA GLU A 100 12.53 8.11 -11.84
C GLU A 100 13.76 8.11 -10.90
N THR A 101 14.26 9.30 -10.55
CA THR A 101 15.47 9.44 -9.73
C THR A 101 15.27 9.17 -8.23
N GLU A 102 14.08 9.40 -7.68
CA GLU A 102 13.79 9.13 -6.26
C GLU A 102 13.55 7.65 -5.98
N GLY A 103 13.05 6.92 -6.98
CA GLY A 103 12.83 5.47 -6.93
C GLY A 103 14.10 4.65 -7.19
N MET A 104 15.17 5.22 -7.76
CA MET A 104 16.41 4.48 -7.97
C MET A 104 17.07 4.13 -6.63
N GLY A 105 17.32 2.83 -6.41
CA GLY A 105 18.20 2.36 -5.35
C GLY A 105 19.64 2.84 -5.56
N LYS A 106 20.38 3.00 -4.46
CA LYS A 106 21.78 3.42 -4.57
C LYS A 106 22.63 2.22 -4.96
N LEU A 107 23.64 2.45 -5.79
CA LEU A 107 24.62 1.39 -6.05
C LEU A 107 25.34 1.08 -4.74
N LYS A 108 25.29 -0.18 -4.30
CA LYS A 108 25.98 -0.63 -3.09
C LYS A 108 27.47 -0.38 -3.29
N SER A 109 28.06 0.52 -2.50
CA SER A 109 29.49 0.80 -2.64
C SER A 109 30.27 -0.42 -2.14
N SER A 110 30.80 -1.23 -3.05
CA SER A 110 31.72 -2.29 -2.65
C SER A 110 33.10 -1.68 -2.35
N HIS A 111 33.85 -2.28 -1.43
CA HIS A 111 35.24 -1.86 -1.14
C HIS A 111 36.11 -1.94 -2.41
N GLU A 112 35.78 -2.86 -3.32
CA GLU A 112 36.40 -3.03 -4.64
C GLU A 112 36.16 -1.84 -5.57
N ASP A 113 35.04 -1.12 -5.46
CA ASP A 113 34.74 0.05 -6.30
C ASP A 113 35.63 1.24 -5.98
N LYS A 114 35.95 1.45 -4.69
CA LYS A 114 36.87 2.50 -4.27
C LYS A 114 38.30 2.18 -4.70
N GLU A 115 38.70 0.91 -4.68
CA GLU A 115 40.02 0.49 -5.12
C GLU A 115 40.16 0.48 -6.65
N PHE A 116 39.11 0.11 -7.37
CA PHE A 116 39.02 0.21 -8.83
C PHE A 116 39.08 1.66 -9.31
N GLU A 117 38.31 2.57 -8.72
CA GLU A 117 38.37 4.00 -9.07
C GLU A 117 39.72 4.64 -8.67
N ARG A 118 40.35 4.19 -7.57
CA ARG A 118 41.73 4.58 -7.23
C ARG A 118 42.74 4.09 -8.27
N ARG A 119 42.67 2.81 -8.70
CA ARG A 119 43.54 2.25 -9.75
C ARG A 119 43.34 2.95 -11.09
N LYS A 120 42.10 3.25 -11.46
CA LYS A 120 41.75 3.99 -12.68
C LYS A 120 42.25 5.43 -12.63
N ALA A 121 42.17 6.10 -11.49
CA ALA A 121 42.75 7.43 -11.29
C ALA A 121 44.29 7.40 -11.36
N GLN A 122 44.94 6.38 -10.79
CA GLN A 122 46.38 6.18 -10.90
C GLN A 122 46.85 5.90 -12.33
N MET A 123 46.14 5.03 -13.07
CA MET A 123 46.43 4.75 -14.48
C MET A 123 46.24 5.98 -15.38
N ARG A 124 45.22 6.81 -15.09
CA ARG A 124 45.03 8.11 -15.77
C ARG A 124 46.17 9.09 -15.51
N ALA A 125 46.84 8.97 -14.36
CA ALA A 125 47.96 9.82 -13.98
C ALA A 125 49.32 9.33 -14.54
N SER A 126 49.46 8.07 -14.99
CA SER A 126 50.75 7.47 -15.33
C SER A 126 51.00 7.06 -16.80
N GLY A 127 50.02 7.12 -17.72
CA GLY A 127 50.15 6.43 -19.03
C GLY A 127 49.95 7.24 -20.32
N THR A 128 51.00 7.31 -21.14
CA THR A 128 51.03 7.79 -22.54
C THR A 128 50.05 7.05 -23.47
N ALA A 129 49.66 7.71 -24.57
CA ALA A 129 48.46 7.40 -25.36
C ALA A 129 48.44 6.07 -26.15
N SER A 130 49.52 5.28 -26.18
CA SER A 130 49.68 4.16 -27.13
C SER A 130 49.12 2.81 -26.64
N GLU A 131 48.90 2.60 -25.34
CA GLU A 131 48.43 1.30 -24.81
C GLU A 131 46.89 1.19 -24.73
N ARG A 132 46.16 2.23 -25.16
CA ARG A 132 44.73 2.41 -24.85
C ARG A 132 43.74 1.61 -25.71
N LYS A 133 44.16 0.82 -26.70
CA LYS A 133 43.22 0.24 -27.69
C LYS A 133 42.75 -1.20 -27.41
N SER A 134 43.54 -2.02 -26.72
CA SER A 134 43.16 -3.41 -26.41
C SER A 134 42.17 -3.53 -25.25
N ASP A 135 42.16 -2.55 -24.34
CA ASP A 135 41.32 -2.59 -23.13
C ASP A 135 39.94 -1.95 -23.31
N VAL A 136 39.74 -1.19 -24.40
CA VAL A 136 38.45 -0.54 -24.73
C VAL A 136 37.38 -1.57 -25.11
N PHE A 137 37.78 -2.76 -25.56
CA PHE A 137 36.87 -3.83 -26.00
C PHE A 137 36.86 -5.07 -25.09
N ALA A 138 37.43 -5.01 -23.88
CA ALA A 138 37.20 -6.01 -22.86
C ALA A 138 35.71 -5.96 -22.46
N LYS A 139 34.90 -6.85 -23.03
CA LYS A 139 33.46 -6.93 -22.80
C LYS A 139 33.21 -7.02 -21.29
N SER A 140 32.55 -6.00 -20.74
CA SER A 140 32.08 -5.99 -19.36
C SER A 140 30.96 -7.02 -19.21
N THR A 141 31.31 -8.28 -18.97
CA THR A 141 30.35 -9.38 -18.76
C THR A 141 29.71 -9.39 -17.36
N LYS A 142 29.86 -8.31 -16.58
CA LYS A 142 29.24 -8.19 -15.26
C LYS A 142 28.32 -6.97 -15.25
N THR A 143 27.04 -7.21 -15.46
CA THR A 143 26.04 -6.21 -15.09
C THR A 143 26.06 -6.11 -13.56
N ARG A 144 26.40 -4.93 -13.03
CA ARG A 144 26.47 -4.67 -11.59
C ARG A 144 25.05 -4.62 -11.02
N TYR A 145 24.56 -5.73 -10.46
CA TYR A 145 23.20 -5.85 -9.94
C TYR A 145 23.08 -5.74 -8.40
N ASP A 146 24.02 -5.09 -7.71
CA ASP A 146 23.86 -4.79 -6.29
C ASP A 146 23.31 -3.36 -6.11
N ILE A 147 22.06 -3.15 -6.53
CA ILE A 147 21.30 -1.92 -6.24
C ILE A 147 20.68 -2.06 -4.85
N ASP A 148 21.11 -1.24 -3.90
CA ASP A 148 20.50 -1.15 -2.57
C ASP A 148 19.29 -0.20 -2.60
N PHE A 149 18.11 -0.78 -2.75
CA PHE A 149 16.85 -0.06 -2.70
C PHE A 149 16.53 0.50 -1.30
N LYS A 150 17.09 -0.09 -0.23
CA LYS A 150 16.82 0.34 1.15
C LYS A 150 17.45 1.69 1.44
N GLU A 151 18.53 2.05 0.75
CA GLU A 151 19.15 3.38 0.87
C GLU A 151 18.49 4.46 -0.01
N SER A 152 17.52 4.09 -0.86
CA SER A 152 16.82 5.06 -1.69
C SER A 152 16.08 6.11 -0.85
N LYS A 153 16.01 7.35 -1.35
CA LYS A 153 15.25 8.42 -0.69
C LYS A 153 13.77 8.03 -0.56
N TRP A 154 13.24 7.35 -1.56
CA TRP A 154 11.89 6.82 -1.55
C TRP A 154 11.64 5.85 -0.39
N TYR A 155 12.47 4.80 -0.25
CA TYR A 155 12.27 3.78 0.77
C TYR A 155 12.38 4.36 2.19
N GLN A 156 13.31 5.29 2.40
CA GLN A 156 13.45 5.99 3.67
C GLN A 156 12.23 6.87 3.99
N ARG A 157 11.64 7.55 3.00
CA ARG A 157 10.38 8.30 3.16
C ARG A 157 9.19 7.37 3.44
N TYR A 158 9.13 6.22 2.77
CA TYR A 158 8.12 5.19 3.02
C TYR A 158 8.18 4.68 4.46
N LEU A 159 9.37 4.31 4.97
CA LEU A 159 9.54 3.89 6.35
C LEU A 159 9.10 4.98 7.34
N ARG A 160 9.49 6.24 7.13
CA ARG A 160 9.04 7.36 7.98
C ARG A 160 7.52 7.50 8.00
N TYR A 161 6.88 7.35 6.84
CA TYR A 161 5.42 7.38 6.75
C TYR A 161 4.79 6.23 7.53
N GLN A 162 5.28 4.99 7.38
CA GLN A 162 4.80 3.84 8.15
C GLN A 162 4.92 4.09 9.65
N THR A 163 6.08 4.56 10.12
CA THR A 163 6.28 4.91 11.55
C THR A 163 5.35 6.01 12.02
N MET A 164 5.08 7.03 11.19
CA MET A 164 4.12 8.09 11.52
C MET A 164 2.69 7.55 11.66
N VAL A 165 2.25 6.70 10.72
CA VAL A 165 0.93 6.06 10.76
C VAL A 165 0.78 5.21 12.01
N GLU A 166 1.78 4.40 12.34
CA GLU A 166 1.81 3.58 13.56
C GLU A 166 1.76 4.44 14.83
N ALA A 167 2.51 5.55 14.86
CA ALA A 167 2.50 6.47 16.00
C ALA A 167 1.14 7.16 16.18
N ILE A 168 0.49 7.59 15.10
CA ILE A 168 -0.86 8.17 15.14
C ILE A 168 -1.87 7.12 15.65
N ALA A 169 -1.83 5.91 15.10
CA ALA A 169 -2.68 4.81 15.53
C ALA A 169 -2.47 4.47 17.01
N SER A 170 -1.22 4.45 17.48
CA SER A 170 -0.90 4.19 18.88
C SER A 170 -1.41 5.29 19.81
N LYS A 171 -1.24 6.56 19.45
CA LYS A 171 -1.77 7.68 20.24
C LYS A 171 -3.28 7.69 20.29
N SER A 172 -3.94 7.36 19.18
CA SER A 172 -5.39 7.21 19.14
C SER A 172 -5.83 6.15 20.14
N ARG A 173 -5.22 4.95 20.15
CA ARG A 173 -5.51 3.91 21.15
C ARG A 173 -5.33 4.38 22.60
N GLN A 174 -4.21 5.04 22.90
CA GLN A 174 -3.93 5.55 24.26
C GLN A 174 -4.92 6.63 24.74
N ASN A 175 -5.36 7.52 23.84
CA ASN A 175 -6.33 8.54 24.20
C ASN A 175 -7.70 7.94 24.59
N LEU A 176 -8.07 6.79 24.01
CA LEU A 176 -9.29 6.08 24.43
C LEU A 176 -9.14 5.49 25.83
N GLU A 177 -7.99 4.87 26.15
CA GLU A 177 -7.74 4.32 27.51
C GLU A 177 -7.79 5.40 28.60
N LEU A 178 -7.45 6.65 28.28
CA LEU A 178 -7.49 7.79 29.21
C LEU A 178 -8.89 8.41 29.35
N THR A 179 -9.82 8.10 28.45
CA THR A 179 -11.18 8.67 28.42
C THR A 179 -12.28 7.66 28.77
N ALA A 180 -11.92 6.39 28.99
CA ALA A 180 -12.76 5.32 29.53
C ALA A 180 -12.66 5.24 31.05
#